data_AF-A0A530AIV5-F1
#
_entry.id   AF-A0A530AIV5-F1
#
_cell.length_a   1.000
_cell.length_b   1.000
_cell.length_c   1.000
_cell.angle_alpha   90.00
_cell.angle_beta   90.00
_cell.angle_gamma   90.00
#
_symmetry.space_group_name_H-M   'P 1'
#
loop_
_entity.id
_entity.type
_entity.pdbx_description
1 polymer ?
#
loop_
_entity_poly.entity_id
_entity_poly.type
_entity_poly.pdbx_seq_one_letter_code
_entity_poly.pdbx_strand_id
1 'polypeptide(L)' 'RGHARRLYEDLFEQARRAGHTMVTCEVNADPPNPASDAFHAALGFAEVGDAVIHGGKKSVRYWAKPIAA' A
#
# COMPACT_ATOMS: atom_id res chain seq x y z
N ARG A 1 -9.85 17.22 -5.11
CA ARG A 1 -9.68 16.41 -3.88
C ARG A 1 -10.19 14.98 -4.17
N GLY A 2 -9.58 13.92 -3.61
CA GLY A 2 -9.97 12.53 -3.90
C GLY A 2 -9.34 11.88 -5.16
N HIS A 3 -8.28 12.45 -5.71
CA HIS A 3 -7.59 11.85 -6.87
C HIS A 3 -6.84 10.58 -6.49
N ALA A 4 -6.22 10.53 -5.31
CA ALA A 4 -5.51 9.34 -4.83
C ALA A 4 -6.44 8.13 -4.71
N ARG A 5 -7.65 8.32 -4.18
CA ARG A 5 -8.65 7.24 -4.08
C ARG A 5 -9.03 6.70 -5.46
N ARG A 6 -9.35 7.59 -6.40
CA ARG A 6 -9.68 7.21 -7.79
C ARG A 6 -8.53 6.46 -8.48
N LEU A 7 -7.29 6.90 -8.26
CA LEU A 7 -6.10 6.23 -8.78
C LEU A 7 -5.98 4.79 -8.25
N TYR A 8 -6.20 4.57 -6.95
CA TYR A 8 -6.12 3.23 -6.38
C TYR A 8 -7.28 2.34 -6.80
N GLU A 9 -8.49 2.89 -6.93
CA GLU A 9 -9.65 2.15 -7.44
C GLU A 9 -9.41 1.67 -8.89
N ASP A 10 -8.89 2.55 -9.76
CA ASP A 10 -8.48 2.21 -11.13
C ASP A 10 -7.34 1.19 -11.16
N LEU A 11 -6.31 1.37 -10.32
CA LEU A 11 -5.23 0.40 -10.15
C LEU A 11 -5.75 -0.99 -9.78
N PHE A 12 -6.69 -1.10 -8.83
CA PHE A 12 -7.26 -2.38 -8.42
C PHE A 12 -8.05 -3.05 -9.54
N GLU A 13 -8.78 -2.27 -10.33
CA GLU A 13 -9.49 -2.78 -11.50
C GLU A 13 -8.51 -3.29 -12.56
N GLN A 14 -7.48 -2.51 -12.87
CA GLN A 14 -6.45 -2.90 -13.85
C GLN A 14 -5.69 -4.15 -13.39
N ALA A 15 -5.36 -4.25 -12.11
CA ALA A 15 -4.67 -5.41 -11.55
C ALA A 15 -5.53 -6.69 -11.62
N ARG A 16 -6.84 -6.58 -11.36
CA ARG A 16 -7.78 -7.70 -11.57
C ARG A 16 -7.86 -8.13 -13.03
N ARG A 17 -8.00 -7.16 -13.95
CA ARG A 17 -8.02 -7.43 -15.41
C ARG A 17 -6.73 -8.11 -15.89
N ALA A 18 -5.61 -7.85 -15.24
CA ALA A 18 -4.32 -8.50 -15.49
C ALA A 18 -4.17 -9.87 -14.81
N GLY A 19 -5.17 -10.34 -14.05
CA GLY A 19 -5.14 -11.63 -13.36
C GLY A 19 -4.37 -11.63 -12.04
N HIS A 20 -4.04 -10.46 -11.48
CA HIS A 20 -3.43 -10.37 -10.16
C HIS A 20 -4.48 -10.50 -9.05
N THR A 21 -4.09 -11.14 -7.95
CA THR A 21 -4.96 -11.38 -6.79
C THR A 21 -4.67 -10.45 -5.61
N MET A 22 -3.60 -9.66 -5.70
CA MET A 22 -3.14 -8.79 -4.62
C MET A 22 -2.43 -7.56 -5.17
N VAL A 23 -2.57 -6.45 -4.44
CA VAL A 23 -1.76 -5.24 -4.63
C VAL A 23 -1.01 -4.98 -3.34
N THR A 24 0.26 -4.60 -3.46
CA THR A 24 1.14 -4.28 -2.34
C THR A 24 1.69 -2.88 -2.44
N CYS A 25 2.02 -2.27 -1.31
CA CYS A 25 2.76 -1.01 -1.27
C CYS A 25 3.70 -0.96 -0.07
N GLU A 26 4.60 0.02 -0.10
CA GLU A 26 5.55 0.31 0.96
C GLU A 26 5.22 1.68 1.56
N VAL A 27 5.16 1.77 2.89
CA VAL A 27 4.99 3.02 3.62
C VAL A 27 6.12 3.19 4.62
N ASN A 28 6.66 4.41 4.74
CA ASN A 28 7.73 4.68 5.70
C ASN A 28 7.27 4.39 7.14
N ALA A 29 8.10 3.72 7.91
CA ALA A 29 7.99 3.59 9.35
C ALA A 29 8.85 4.65 10.07
N ASP A 30 10.02 4.99 9.50
CA ASP A 30 10.88 6.07 10.00
C ASP A 30 11.43 6.96 8.86
N PRO A 31 11.12 8.28 8.85
CA PRO A 31 10.10 8.92 9.69
C PRO A 31 8.70 8.40 9.32
N PRO A 32 7.77 8.31 10.30
CA PRO A 32 6.44 7.74 10.05
C PRO A 32 5.62 8.62 9.11
N ASN A 33 4.79 8.00 8.27
CA ASN A 33 3.86 8.68 7.36
C ASN A 33 2.40 8.38 7.74
N PRO A 34 1.84 9.03 8.79
CA PRO A 34 0.51 8.72 9.30
C PRO A 34 -0.62 9.05 8.30
N ALA A 35 -0.41 10.02 7.40
CA ALA A 35 -1.37 10.34 6.35
C ALA A 35 -1.48 9.20 5.33
N SER A 36 -0.35 8.61 4.94
CA SER A 36 -0.33 7.42 4.07
C SER A 36 -0.90 6.21 4.78
N ASP A 37 -0.58 6.00 6.07
CA ASP A 37 -1.14 4.89 6.85
C ASP A 37 -2.67 4.92 6.88
N ALA A 38 -3.24 6.08 7.27
CA ALA A 38 -4.68 6.26 7.33
C ALA A 38 -5.33 6.07 5.95
N PHE A 39 -4.69 6.57 4.88
CA PHE A 39 -5.17 6.42 3.53
C PHE A 39 -5.21 4.96 3.07
N HIS A 40 -4.13 4.20 3.27
CA HIS A 40 -4.05 2.80 2.86
C HIS A 40 -4.94 1.88 3.71
N ALA A 41 -5.01 2.13 5.02
CA ALA A 41 -5.96 1.45 5.90
C ALA A 41 -7.42 1.68 5.45
N ALA A 42 -7.78 2.92 5.09
CA ALA A 42 -9.11 3.24 4.57
C ALA A 42 -9.43 2.59 3.20
N LEU A 43 -8.40 2.18 2.44
CA LEU A 43 -8.55 1.42 1.20
C LEU A 43 -8.60 -0.10 1.43
N GLY A 44 -8.45 -0.57 2.67
CA GLY A 44 -8.48 -1.99 3.02
C GLY A 44 -7.14 -2.72 2.83
N PHE A 45 -6.03 -2.00 2.81
CA PHE A 45 -4.72 -2.64 2.99
C PHE A 45 -4.51 -3.00 4.46
N ALA A 46 -3.74 -4.06 4.69
CA ALA A 46 -3.23 -4.44 5.99
C ALA A 46 -1.70 -4.54 5.93
N GLU A 47 -1.04 -4.20 7.04
CA GLU A 47 0.40 -4.44 7.20
C GLU A 47 0.69 -5.94 7.20
N VAL A 48 1.71 -6.36 6.46
CA VAL A 48 2.14 -7.76 6.32
C VAL A 48 3.61 -7.99 6.67
N GLY A 49 4.31 -6.93 7.07
CA GLY A 49 5.67 -7.00 7.57
C GLY A 49 6.37 -5.65 7.49
N ASP A 50 7.59 -5.59 8.01
CA ASP A 50 8.44 -4.42 8.01
C ASP A 50 9.89 -4.78 7.66
N ALA A 51 10.67 -3.78 7.27
CA ALA A 51 12.08 -3.94 6.99
C ALA A 51 12.88 -2.66 7.26
N VAL A 52 14.15 -2.86 7.63
CA VAL A 52 15.16 -1.81 7.61
C VAL A 52 15.91 -1.88 6.29
N ILE A 53 15.81 -0.80 5.51
CA ILE A 53 16.35 -0.71 4.16
C ILE A 53 17.44 0.37 4.08
N HIS A 54 18.11 0.45 2.93
CA HIS A 54 19.20 1.40 2.68
C HIS A 54 20.34 1.35 3.72
N GLY A 55 20.69 0.13 4.18
CA GLY A 55 21.81 -0.09 5.09
C GLY A 55 21.59 0.51 6.49
N GLY A 56 20.37 0.45 7.01
CA GLY A 56 20.07 0.94 8.37
C GLY A 56 19.47 2.34 8.43
N LYS A 57 19.34 3.04 7.29
CA LYS A 57 19.01 4.47 7.27
C LYS A 57 17.52 4.77 7.21
N LYS A 58 16.69 3.76 6.94
CA LYS A 58 15.26 3.93 6.76
C LYS A 58 14.55 2.63 7.14
N SER A 59 13.44 2.75 7.87
CA SER A 59 12.54 1.62 8.07
C SER A 59 11.23 1.83 7.33
N VAL A 60 10.66 0.74 6.86
CA VAL A 60 9.44 0.71 6.04
C VAL A 60 8.54 -0.42 6.48
N ARG A 61 7.23 -0.27 6.24
CA ARG A 61 6.21 -1.31 6.40
C ARG A 61 5.69 -1.68 5.02
N TYR A 62 5.54 -2.98 4.80
CA TYR A 62 4.88 -3.55 3.64
C TYR A 62 3.40 -3.76 3.94
N TRP A 63 2.57 -3.30 3.02
CA TRP A 63 1.13 -3.39 3.13
C TRP A 63 0.60 -4.17 1.93
N ALA A 64 -0.40 -5.00 2.17
CA ALA A 64 -1.04 -5.81 1.14
C ALA A 64 -2.56 -5.68 1.21
N LYS A 65 -3.18 -5.70 0.04
CA LYS A 65 -4.62 -5.76 -0.13
C LYS A 65 -4.97 -6.86 -1.11
N PRO A 66 -5.71 -7.90 -0.68
CA PRO A 66 -6.38 -8.81 -1.60
C PRO A 66 -7.34 -8.04 -2.52
N ILE A 67 -7.25 -8.33 -3.81
CA ILE A 67 -8.21 -7.86 -4.82
C ILE A 67 -8.85 -9.12 -5.38
N ALA A 68 -10.05 -9.44 -4.88
CA ALA A 68 -10.81 -10.59 -5.37
C ALA A 68 -10.91 -10.49 -6.91
N ALA A 69 -10.63 -11.60 -7.58
CA ALA A 69 -10.81 -11.71 -9.03
C ALA A 69 -12.27 -11.49 -9.42
#